data_AF-A0A382Y4U5-F1
#
_entry.id   AF-A0A382Y4U5-F1
#
_cell.length_a   1.000
_cell.length_b   1.000
_cell.length_c   1.000
_cell.angle_alpha   90.00
_cell.angle_beta   90.00
_cell.angle_gamma   90.00
#
_symmetry.space_group_name_H-M   'P 1'
#
loop_
_entity.id
_entity.type
_entity.pdbx_description
1 polymer ?
#
loop_
_entity_poly.entity_id
_entity_poly.type
_entity_poly.pdbx_seq_one_letter_code
_entity_poly.pdbx_strand_id
1 'polypeptide(L)'
;MRNLVLLFFSLALVVFVNGAEGPKVLVKQPPVVVAALELSGRTAGTSLYHPDSKHLWNRLHEVLFVRKDKAGREVGRDSVDPLLWPQTREFLLQGKSHQQVLALFDEFIAKDADKLIKNPLKCAMMQHDLWAIFDWTANALNPLPFGGAVDPKKLATGELNSARKALRQRLAKIIANLALNEKEIASLPDNYAEALASKVFIVEYDKDNLHRPLLPADLLDPKGS
;
A
#
# COMPACT_ATOMS: atom_id res chain seq x y z
N MET A 1 -33.12 47.61 -3.01
CA MET A 1 -34.24 47.17 -2.14
C MET A 1 -34.50 45.69 -2.40
N ARG A 2 -34.59 44.91 -1.31
CA ARG A 2 -35.19 43.56 -1.14
C ARG A 2 -34.43 42.30 -1.63
N ASN A 3 -33.78 41.67 -0.62
CA ASN A 3 -33.63 40.25 -0.30
C ASN A 3 -34.72 39.29 -0.84
N LEU A 4 -34.36 38.02 -1.15
CA LEU A 4 -34.73 36.77 -0.42
C LEU A 4 -34.25 35.50 -1.20
N VAL A 5 -33.26 34.73 -0.71
CA VAL A 5 -33.32 33.39 -0.04
C VAL A 5 -33.56 32.15 -0.94
N LEU A 6 -32.52 31.29 -0.97
CA LEU A 6 -32.42 29.81 -0.98
C LEU A 6 -33.58 28.93 -1.51
N LEU A 7 -33.21 27.91 -2.31
CA LEU A 7 -33.40 26.50 -1.93
C LEU A 7 -32.64 25.53 -2.87
N PHE A 8 -31.77 24.72 -2.25
CA PHE A 8 -31.15 23.53 -2.81
C PHE A 8 -32.20 22.43 -3.02
N PHE A 9 -32.15 21.72 -4.15
CA PHE A 9 -32.60 20.32 -4.20
C PHE A 9 -31.72 19.52 -5.18
N SER A 10 -30.91 18.65 -4.60
CA SER A 10 -30.20 17.58 -5.30
C SER A 10 -31.20 16.50 -5.71
N LEU A 11 -31.24 16.16 -7.00
CA LEU A 11 -32.00 15.01 -7.48
C LEU A 11 -31.06 13.80 -7.56
N ALA A 12 -31.15 12.90 -6.58
CA ALA A 12 -30.54 11.58 -6.63
C ALA A 12 -31.52 10.61 -7.32
N LEU A 13 -31.08 10.02 -8.43
CA LEU A 13 -31.79 8.97 -9.14
C LEU A 13 -31.66 7.66 -8.36
N VAL A 14 -32.76 7.20 -7.76
CA VAL A 14 -32.86 5.87 -7.14
C VAL A 14 -33.49 4.92 -8.17
N VAL A 15 -32.72 3.91 -8.60
CA VAL A 15 -33.24 2.80 -9.40
C VAL A 15 -33.80 1.75 -8.45
N PHE A 16 -35.12 1.58 -8.46
CA PHE A 16 -35.81 0.46 -7.83
C PHE A 16 -35.68 -0.78 -8.72
N VAL A 17 -35.12 -1.86 -8.19
CA VAL A 17 -35.35 -3.23 -8.70
C VAL A 17 -36.11 -3.98 -7.62
N ASN A 18 -37.38 -4.26 -7.93
CA ASN A 18 -38.32 -4.97 -7.07
C ASN A 18 -38.31 -6.45 -7.49
N GLY A 19 -38.12 -7.37 -6.54
CA GLY A 19 -38.04 -8.81 -6.83
C GLY A 19 -38.15 -9.71 -5.61
N ALA A 20 -39.41 -10.08 -5.31
CA ALA A 20 -39.88 -11.26 -4.56
C ALA A 20 -39.41 -11.50 -3.12
N GLU A 21 -40.29 -11.18 -2.17
CA GLU A 21 -40.20 -11.54 -0.75
C GLU A 21 -40.71 -12.98 -0.50
N GLY A 22 -39.91 -13.78 0.22
CA GLY A 22 -40.36 -14.96 0.98
C GLY A 22 -40.10 -14.74 2.47
N PRO A 23 -40.83 -15.39 3.39
CA PRO A 23 -40.86 -14.99 4.80
C PRO A 23 -39.53 -15.26 5.50
N LYS A 24 -38.88 -14.19 5.97
CA LYS A 24 -37.66 -14.26 6.80
C LYS A 24 -38.02 -14.76 8.19
N VAL A 25 -37.67 -16.01 8.49
CA VAL A 25 -37.61 -16.52 9.87
C VAL A 25 -36.52 -15.73 10.59
N LEU A 26 -36.94 -14.96 11.59
CA LEU A 26 -36.08 -14.08 12.38
C LEU A 26 -35.27 -14.91 13.40
N VAL A 27 -34.16 -15.50 12.96
CA VAL A 27 -33.17 -16.08 13.88
C VAL A 27 -32.42 -14.92 14.53
N LYS A 28 -32.74 -14.62 15.79
CA LYS A 28 -31.95 -13.69 16.62
C LYS A 28 -30.57 -14.29 16.87
N GLN A 29 -29.59 -13.93 16.05
CA GLN A 29 -28.18 -14.05 16.44
C GLN A 29 -27.84 -12.93 17.43
N PRO A 30 -27.16 -13.20 18.55
CA PRO A 30 -26.63 -12.14 19.40
C PRO A 30 -25.59 -11.35 18.60
N PRO A 31 -25.48 -10.02 18.81
CA PRO A 31 -24.50 -9.22 18.09
C PRO A 31 -23.11 -9.72 18.47
N VAL A 32 -22.40 -10.30 17.49
CA VAL A 32 -20.95 -10.38 17.57
C VAL A 32 -20.47 -8.94 17.62
N VAL A 33 -20.07 -8.51 18.81
CA VAL A 33 -19.38 -7.24 19.01
C VAL A 33 -18.02 -7.41 18.36
N VAL A 34 -17.97 -7.24 17.04
CA VAL A 34 -16.74 -6.87 16.37
C VAL A 34 -16.45 -5.49 16.94
N ALA A 35 -15.49 -5.43 17.87
CA ALA A 35 -14.93 -4.18 18.32
C ALA A 35 -14.33 -3.50 17.09
N ALA A 36 -15.16 -2.72 16.39
CA ALA A 36 -14.72 -1.67 15.52
C ALA A 36 -13.95 -0.72 16.43
N LEU A 37 -12.62 -0.89 16.46
CA LEU A 37 -11.73 0.14 16.96
C LEU A 37 -12.07 1.38 16.15
N GLU A 38 -12.78 2.30 16.78
CA GLU A 38 -13.01 3.63 16.27
C GLU A 38 -11.64 4.25 15.98
N LEU A 39 -11.24 4.27 14.70
CA LEU A 39 -10.14 5.10 14.22
C LEU A 39 -10.62 6.56 14.15
N SER A 40 -11.02 7.09 15.30
CA SER A 40 -11.33 8.49 15.50
C SER A 40 -10.09 9.18 16.08
N GLY A 41 -9.42 9.96 15.23
CA GLY A 41 -8.70 11.14 15.67
C GLY A 41 -7.32 10.93 16.28
N ARG A 42 -6.34 10.53 15.48
CA ARG A 42 -4.96 11.01 15.64
C ARG A 42 -4.33 11.22 14.27
N THR A 43 -4.09 12.47 13.90
CA THR A 43 -3.00 12.86 12.99
C THR A 43 -1.66 12.56 13.67
N ALA A 44 -1.44 11.28 13.99
CA ALA A 44 -0.15 10.79 14.43
C ALA A 44 0.55 10.24 13.19
N GLY A 45 1.79 10.67 12.96
CA GLY A 45 2.65 10.07 11.94
C GLY A 45 2.68 8.53 12.09
N THR A 46 2.94 7.80 11.01
CA THR A 46 2.92 6.33 11.04
C THR A 46 3.83 5.80 12.15
N SER A 47 3.32 4.85 12.94
CA SER A 47 4.11 4.05 13.88
C SER A 47 4.30 2.62 13.34
N LEU A 48 4.29 2.46 12.01
CA LEU A 48 4.30 1.17 11.32
C LEU A 48 5.54 0.36 11.67
N TYR A 49 6.71 1.00 11.59
CA TYR A 49 8.00 0.35 11.83
C TYR A 49 8.46 0.50 13.29
N HIS A 50 8.19 1.65 13.91
CA HIS A 50 8.65 1.93 15.27
C HIS A 50 7.61 2.74 16.07
N PRO A 51 7.50 2.57 17.41
CA PRO A 51 6.57 3.35 18.23
C PRO A 51 6.83 4.86 18.20
N ASP A 52 8.09 5.27 18.09
CA ASP A 52 8.43 6.67 17.82
C ASP A 52 8.09 7.05 16.37
N SER A 53 7.05 7.86 16.20
CA SER A 53 6.64 8.42 14.90
C SER A 53 7.76 9.16 14.15
N LYS A 54 8.79 9.65 14.85
CA LYS A 54 9.95 10.35 14.24
C LYS A 54 11.12 9.42 13.94
N HIS A 55 10.98 8.12 14.20
CA HIS A 55 11.99 7.13 13.85
C HIS A 55 12.29 7.15 12.35
N LEU A 56 13.56 6.92 11.97
CA LEU A 56 14.01 7.05 10.58
C LEU A 56 13.24 6.17 9.60
N TRP A 57 12.85 4.96 10.01
CA TRP A 57 12.07 4.05 9.18
C TRP A 57 10.65 4.56 8.92
N ASN A 58 9.99 5.13 9.93
CA ASN A 58 8.68 5.74 9.75
C ASN A 58 8.79 6.98 8.85
N ARG A 59 9.78 7.85 9.09
CA ARG A 59 10.05 9.01 8.22
C ARG A 59 10.30 8.58 6.78
N LEU A 60 11.00 7.47 6.58
CA LEU A 60 11.29 6.92 5.26
C LEU A 60 10.01 6.45 4.57
N HIS A 61 9.17 5.69 5.27
CA HIS A 61 7.84 5.32 4.79
C HIS A 61 7.04 6.55 4.36
N GLU A 62 6.96 7.56 5.22
CA GLU A 62 6.21 8.79 4.96
C GLU A 62 6.66 9.49 3.68
N VAL A 63 7.96 9.68 3.48
CA VAL A 63 8.46 10.42 2.31
C VAL A 63 8.21 9.66 1.00
N LEU A 64 8.10 8.33 1.08
CA LEU A 64 7.94 7.45 -0.07
C LEU A 64 6.47 7.20 -0.44
N PHE A 65 5.57 7.12 0.54
CA PHE A 65 4.17 6.73 0.33
C PHE A 65 3.20 7.90 0.42
N VAL A 66 3.49 8.90 1.27
CA VAL A 66 2.53 9.96 1.55
C VAL A 66 2.65 11.08 0.54
N ARG A 67 1.60 11.25 -0.24
CA ARG A 67 1.45 12.30 -1.24
C ARG A 67 0.43 13.32 -0.78
N LYS A 68 0.55 14.56 -1.28
CA LYS A 68 -0.52 15.56 -1.18
C LYS A 68 -1.33 15.59 -2.47
N ASP A 69 -2.65 15.50 -2.36
CA ASP A 69 -3.54 15.72 -3.48
C ASP A 69 -3.67 17.21 -3.82
N LYS A 70 -4.47 17.54 -4.84
CA LYS A 70 -4.69 18.94 -5.27
C LYS A 70 -5.32 19.83 -4.19
N ALA A 71 -6.02 19.23 -3.22
CA ALA A 71 -6.61 19.93 -2.08
C ALA A 71 -5.64 20.00 -0.88
N GLY A 72 -4.40 19.51 -1.03
CA GLY A 72 -3.39 19.46 0.01
C GLY A 72 -3.58 18.34 1.03
N ARG A 73 -4.51 17.41 0.80
CA ARG A 73 -4.79 16.29 1.70
C ARG A 73 -3.76 15.19 1.51
N GLU A 74 -3.35 14.58 2.61
CA GLU A 74 -2.42 13.46 2.59
C GLU A 74 -3.13 12.18 2.15
N VAL A 75 -2.53 11.44 1.22
CA VAL A 75 -3.01 10.17 0.67
C VAL A 75 -1.86 9.18 0.52
N GLY A 76 -2.13 7.88 0.56
CA GLY A 76 -1.15 6.81 0.30
C GLY A 76 -0.50 6.22 1.55
N ARG A 77 -0.73 6.79 2.73
CA ARG A 77 -0.12 6.36 4.01
C ARG A 77 -0.38 4.89 4.35
N ASP A 78 -1.59 4.43 4.05
CA ASP A 78 -2.18 3.12 4.32
C ASP A 78 -2.22 2.22 3.08
N SER A 79 -1.60 2.65 1.98
CA SER A 79 -1.55 1.87 0.74
C SER A 79 -0.47 0.79 0.82
N VAL A 80 -0.77 -0.38 0.25
CA VAL A 80 0.17 -1.50 0.12
C VAL A 80 1.33 -1.13 -0.80
N ASP A 81 1.03 -0.42 -1.89
CA ASP A 81 2.01 0.06 -2.85
C ASP A 81 2.09 1.59 -2.83
N PRO A 82 3.27 2.16 -3.09
CA PRO A 82 3.40 3.60 -3.27
C PRO A 82 2.56 4.01 -4.48
N LEU A 83 1.82 5.12 -4.36
CA LEU A 83 0.94 5.62 -5.42
C LEU A 83 1.77 6.17 -6.60
N LEU A 84 2.35 5.30 -7.41
CA LEU A 84 3.28 5.59 -8.50
C LEU A 84 2.77 5.00 -9.80
N TRP A 85 2.42 5.88 -10.74
CA TRP A 85 2.05 5.52 -12.11
C TRP A 85 3.15 5.89 -13.11
N PRO A 86 3.16 5.34 -14.35
CA PRO A 86 4.16 5.68 -15.36
C PRO A 86 4.30 7.19 -15.63
N GLN A 87 3.20 7.93 -15.54
CA GLN A 87 3.15 9.38 -15.76
C GLN A 87 3.56 10.24 -14.55
N THR A 88 3.91 9.62 -13.42
CA THR A 88 4.29 10.36 -12.20
C THR A 88 5.64 11.04 -12.43
N ARG A 89 5.67 12.38 -12.33
CA ARG A 89 6.89 13.20 -12.55
C ARG A 89 7.24 14.09 -11.37
N GLU A 90 6.23 14.63 -10.69
CA GLU A 90 6.49 15.59 -9.60
C GLU A 90 6.92 14.88 -8.32
N PHE A 91 6.13 13.89 -7.89
CA PHE A 91 6.41 13.14 -6.68
C PHE A 91 7.66 12.28 -6.84
N LEU A 92 8.56 12.38 -5.85
CA LEU A 92 9.89 11.73 -5.78
C LEU A 92 10.92 12.10 -6.85
N LEU A 93 10.52 12.59 -8.03
CA LEU A 93 11.47 12.87 -9.13
C LEU A 93 11.77 14.36 -9.33
N GLN A 94 10.91 15.27 -8.85
CA GLN A 94 11.14 16.70 -9.01
C GLN A 94 10.88 17.49 -7.72
N GLY A 95 11.35 18.73 -7.73
CA GLY A 95 11.08 19.73 -6.70
C GLY A 95 11.43 19.29 -5.28
N LYS A 96 10.63 19.77 -4.33
CA LYS A 96 10.85 19.57 -2.90
C LYS A 96 10.79 18.09 -2.49
N SER A 97 9.87 17.32 -3.05
CA SER A 97 9.75 15.89 -2.75
C SER A 97 11.00 15.11 -3.13
N HIS A 98 11.61 15.42 -4.28
CA HIS A 98 12.86 14.79 -4.71
C HIS A 98 14.03 15.11 -3.76
N GLN A 99 14.17 16.38 -3.38
CA GLN A 99 15.20 16.80 -2.44
C GLN A 99 15.03 16.14 -1.07
N GLN A 100 13.78 16.06 -0.59
CA GLN A 100 13.46 15.44 0.70
C GLN A 100 13.78 13.95 0.73
N VAL A 101 13.38 13.19 -0.30
CA VAL A 101 13.65 11.75 -0.33
C VAL A 101 15.15 11.47 -0.45
N LEU A 102 15.89 12.22 -1.28
CA LEU A 102 17.34 12.04 -1.39
C LEU A 102 18.06 12.37 -0.08
N ALA A 103 17.71 13.48 0.57
CA ALA A 103 18.29 13.85 1.86
C ALA A 103 17.99 12.78 2.93
N LEU A 104 16.79 12.20 2.92
CA LEU A 104 16.43 11.17 3.89
C LEU A 104 17.11 9.83 3.60
N PHE A 105 17.27 9.44 2.34
CA PHE A 105 18.10 8.29 1.99
C PHE A 105 19.56 8.49 2.42
N ASP A 106 20.12 9.68 2.20
CA ASP A 106 21.49 9.99 2.61
C ASP A 106 21.63 9.96 4.14
N GLU A 107 20.64 10.48 4.88
CA GLU A 107 20.57 10.36 6.35
C GLU A 107 20.45 8.88 6.80
N PHE A 108 19.59 8.09 6.15
CA PHE A 108 19.38 6.69 6.45
C PHE A 108 20.68 5.89 6.31
N ILE A 109 21.38 6.09 5.20
CA ILE A 109 22.66 5.45 4.91
C ILE A 109 23.75 5.93 5.88
N ALA A 110 23.86 7.24 6.12
CA ALA A 110 24.92 7.79 6.98
C ALA A 110 24.80 7.37 8.44
N LYS A 111 23.59 7.08 8.91
CA LYS A 111 23.30 6.66 10.28
C LYS A 111 23.23 5.14 10.45
N ASP A 112 23.57 4.36 9.42
CA ASP A 112 23.37 2.90 9.40
C ASP A 112 21.96 2.52 9.90
N ALA A 113 20.95 3.24 9.40
CA ALA A 113 19.61 3.15 9.95
C ALA A 113 19.00 1.74 9.75
N ASP A 114 19.49 0.96 8.79
CA ASP A 114 19.18 -0.46 8.61
C ASP A 114 19.42 -1.29 9.89
N LYS A 115 20.37 -0.88 10.75
CA LYS A 115 20.70 -1.59 11.99
C LYS A 115 19.82 -1.20 13.19
N LEU A 116 18.99 -0.16 13.06
CA LEU A 116 18.18 0.37 14.17
C LEU A 116 16.99 -0.53 14.52
N ILE A 117 16.50 -1.34 13.56
CA ILE A 117 15.44 -2.31 13.79
C ILE A 117 15.96 -3.70 13.43
N LYS A 118 15.95 -4.62 14.40
CA LYS A 118 16.41 -6.01 14.24
C LYS A 118 15.23 -6.98 14.20
N ASN A 119 14.24 -6.69 13.35
CA ASN A 119 13.05 -7.52 13.21
C ASN A 119 12.94 -7.96 11.73
N PRO A 120 13.11 -9.25 11.42
CA PRO A 120 13.12 -9.74 10.05
C PRO A 120 11.87 -9.38 9.24
N LEU A 121 10.68 -9.48 9.84
CA LEU A 121 9.42 -9.11 9.18
C LEU A 121 9.42 -7.63 8.78
N LYS A 122 9.83 -6.74 9.69
CA LYS A 122 9.90 -5.30 9.38
C LYS A 122 10.92 -5.00 8.30
N CYS A 123 12.08 -5.68 8.31
CA CYS A 123 13.07 -5.55 7.24
C CYS A 123 12.51 -6.03 5.89
N ALA A 124 11.76 -7.14 5.87
CA ALA A 124 11.10 -7.64 4.65
C ALA A 124 10.06 -6.65 4.12
N MET A 125 9.22 -6.10 5.00
CA MET A 125 8.23 -5.07 4.63
C MET A 125 8.89 -3.81 4.05
N MET A 126 9.92 -3.29 4.72
CA MET A 126 10.66 -2.13 4.19
C MET A 126 11.35 -2.46 2.86
N GLN A 127 11.90 -3.65 2.69
CA GLN A 127 12.46 -4.06 1.39
C GLN A 127 11.41 -4.09 0.29
N HIS A 128 10.22 -4.66 0.56
CA HIS A 128 9.10 -4.65 -0.38
C HIS A 128 8.78 -3.22 -0.85
N ASP A 129 8.61 -2.31 0.10
CA ASP A 129 8.31 -0.90 -0.16
C ASP A 129 9.37 -0.23 -1.05
N LEU A 130 10.65 -0.48 -0.76
CA LEU A 130 11.77 0.07 -1.52
C LEU A 130 11.91 -0.55 -2.92
N TRP A 131 11.64 -1.85 -3.06
CA TRP A 131 11.65 -2.56 -4.34
C TRP A 131 10.61 -2.01 -5.30
N ALA A 132 9.38 -1.74 -4.84
CA ALA A 132 8.33 -1.16 -5.68
C ALA A 132 8.78 0.15 -6.35
N ILE A 133 9.50 1.01 -5.61
CA ILE A 133 10.00 2.30 -6.12
C ILE A 133 11.23 2.08 -7.02
N PHE A 134 12.12 1.15 -6.65
CA PHE A 134 13.26 0.80 -7.49
C PHE A 134 12.80 0.31 -8.87
N ASP A 135 11.83 -0.60 -8.90
CA ASP A 135 11.30 -1.16 -10.14
C ASP A 135 10.58 -0.09 -10.97
N TRP A 136 9.77 0.76 -10.33
CA TRP A 136 9.14 1.89 -11.01
C TRP A 136 10.16 2.83 -11.68
N THR A 137 11.26 3.16 -10.98
CA THR A 137 12.32 4.01 -11.54
C THR A 137 13.18 3.31 -12.59
N ALA A 138 13.29 1.98 -12.55
CA ALA A 138 14.03 1.18 -13.54
C ALA A 138 13.21 0.93 -14.82
N ASN A 139 11.89 0.83 -14.69
CA ASN A 139 10.97 0.42 -15.76
C ASN A 139 10.08 1.57 -16.27
N ALA A 140 10.51 2.83 -16.10
CA ALA A 140 9.69 4.00 -16.41
C ALA A 140 9.20 4.12 -17.87
N LEU A 141 9.79 3.37 -18.80
CA LEU A 141 9.40 3.33 -20.22
C LEU A 141 8.71 2.01 -20.62
N ASN A 142 8.65 1.04 -19.72
CA ASN A 142 8.01 -0.24 -19.98
C ASN A 142 6.52 -0.10 -19.58
N PRO A 143 5.57 -0.34 -20.50
CA PRO A 143 4.17 -0.40 -20.11
C PRO A 143 3.98 -1.56 -19.13
N LEU A 144 3.36 -1.28 -17.98
CA LEU A 144 2.97 -2.34 -17.04
C LEU A 144 1.87 -3.21 -17.69
N PRO A 145 1.84 -4.52 -17.41
CA PRO A 145 0.87 -5.44 -18.02
C PRO A 145 -0.60 -5.06 -17.75
N PHE A 146 -0.86 -4.23 -16.74
CA PHE A 146 -2.20 -3.78 -16.35
C PHE A 146 -2.52 -2.33 -16.79
N GLY A 147 -1.74 -1.77 -17.71
CA GLY A 147 -2.08 -0.54 -18.44
C GLY A 147 -1.27 0.70 -18.08
N GLY A 148 -1.59 1.78 -18.79
CA GLY A 148 -0.94 3.08 -18.71
C GLY A 148 -0.24 3.45 -20.03
N ALA A 149 -0.69 4.51 -20.69
CA ALA A 149 -0.03 5.03 -21.87
C ALA A 149 1.32 5.66 -21.48
N VAL A 150 2.41 5.06 -21.95
CA VAL A 150 3.76 5.63 -21.82
C VAL A 150 3.99 6.53 -23.02
N ASP A 151 4.30 7.81 -22.77
CA ASP A 151 4.83 8.72 -23.79
C ASP A 151 6.33 8.90 -23.54
N PRO A 152 7.20 8.19 -24.31
CA PRO A 152 8.64 8.27 -24.12
C PRO A 152 9.19 9.69 -24.23
N LYS A 153 8.61 10.54 -25.08
CA LYS A 153 9.09 11.92 -25.26
C LYS A 153 8.92 12.75 -23.98
N LYS A 154 7.86 12.48 -23.21
CA LYS A 154 7.59 13.17 -21.94
C LYS A 154 8.24 12.51 -20.73
N LEU A 155 8.73 11.27 -20.86
CA LEU A 155 9.25 10.49 -19.73
C LEU A 155 10.76 10.28 -19.77
N ALA A 156 11.37 10.24 -20.95
CA ALA A 156 12.81 10.02 -21.15
C ALA A 156 13.63 11.32 -21.19
N THR A 157 13.22 12.36 -20.46
CA THR A 157 13.99 13.61 -20.38
C THR A 157 15.27 13.40 -19.58
N GLY A 158 16.34 14.15 -19.90
CA GLY A 158 17.63 14.04 -19.19
C GLY A 158 17.52 14.29 -17.69
N GLU A 159 16.67 15.24 -17.29
CA GLU A 159 16.39 15.56 -15.88
C GLU A 159 15.72 14.38 -15.16
N LEU A 160 14.62 13.84 -15.72
CA LEU A 160 13.89 12.73 -15.09
C LEU A 160 14.76 11.46 -15.05
N ASN A 161 15.56 11.20 -16.08
CA ASN A 161 16.47 10.06 -16.10
C ASN A 161 17.56 10.19 -15.02
N SER A 162 18.07 11.41 -14.80
CA SER A 162 19.04 11.68 -13.74
C SER A 162 18.42 11.52 -12.35
N ALA A 163 17.20 12.04 -12.14
CA ALA A 163 16.47 11.88 -10.89
C ALA A 163 16.19 10.40 -10.56
N ARG A 164 15.70 9.62 -11.53
CA ARG A 164 15.49 8.17 -11.37
C ARG A 164 16.79 7.44 -11.04
N LYS A 165 17.89 7.78 -11.72
CA LYS A 165 19.21 7.19 -11.43
C LYS A 165 19.66 7.51 -10.01
N ALA A 166 19.49 8.74 -9.54
CA ALA A 166 19.87 9.16 -8.20
C ALA A 166 19.09 8.41 -7.10
N LEU A 167 17.79 8.18 -7.31
CA LEU A 167 16.98 7.33 -6.42
C LEU A 167 17.47 5.88 -6.44
N ARG A 168 17.59 5.27 -7.62
CA ARG A 168 18.00 3.86 -7.76
C ARG A 168 19.32 3.54 -7.08
N GLN A 169 20.31 4.43 -7.18
CA GLN A 169 21.61 4.21 -6.54
C GLN A 169 21.51 4.11 -5.01
N ARG A 170 20.67 4.94 -4.39
CA ARG A 170 20.45 4.94 -2.94
C ARG A 170 19.57 3.78 -2.51
N LEU A 171 18.48 3.56 -3.25
CA LEU A 171 17.58 2.43 -3.05
C LEU A 171 18.34 1.11 -3.09
N ALA A 172 19.16 0.86 -4.11
CA ALA A 172 19.96 -0.36 -4.23
C ALA A 172 20.85 -0.59 -3.01
N LYS A 173 21.48 0.47 -2.48
CA LYS A 173 22.30 0.36 -1.27
C LYS A 173 21.46 0.02 -0.04
N ILE A 174 20.34 0.69 0.17
CA ILE A 174 19.47 0.46 1.34
C ILE A 174 18.83 -0.93 1.27
N ILE A 175 18.33 -1.34 0.10
CA ILE A 175 17.78 -2.68 -0.14
C ILE A 175 18.82 -3.74 0.19
N ALA A 176 20.05 -3.59 -0.31
CA ALA A 176 21.13 -4.54 -0.02
C ALA A 176 21.46 -4.62 1.49
N ASN A 177 21.44 -3.50 2.20
CA ASN A 177 21.68 -3.47 3.64
C ASN A 177 20.56 -4.15 4.45
N LEU A 178 19.32 -4.08 3.98
CA LEU A 178 18.16 -4.68 4.64
C LEU A 178 17.96 -6.17 4.31
N ALA A 179 18.73 -6.70 3.35
CA ALA A 179 18.60 -8.07 2.87
C ALA A 179 18.69 -9.08 4.02
N LEU A 180 17.69 -9.97 4.07
CA LEU A 180 17.61 -11.02 5.08
C LEU A 180 18.52 -12.19 4.71
N ASN A 181 19.17 -12.79 5.70
CA ASN A 181 19.85 -14.06 5.52
C ASN A 181 18.87 -15.24 5.55
N GLU A 182 19.32 -16.44 5.14
CA GLU A 182 18.48 -17.64 5.07
C GLU A 182 17.76 -17.97 6.37
N LYS A 183 18.41 -17.78 7.53
CA LYS A 183 17.80 -18.05 8.84
C LYS A 183 16.70 -17.05 9.16
N GLU A 184 16.92 -15.79 8.81
CA GLU A 184 15.93 -14.73 9.00
C GLU A 184 14.71 -14.95 8.09
N ILE A 185 14.94 -15.31 6.82
CA ILE A 185 13.87 -15.68 5.88
C ILE A 185 13.06 -16.86 6.44
N ALA A 186 13.72 -17.91 6.93
CA ALA A 186 13.05 -19.08 7.50
C ALA A 186 12.27 -18.78 8.80
N SER A 187 12.49 -17.62 9.42
CA SER A 187 11.78 -17.16 10.62
C SER A 187 10.61 -16.22 10.34
N LEU A 188 10.37 -15.88 9.07
CA LEU A 188 9.22 -15.06 8.70
C LEU A 188 7.90 -15.83 8.97
N PRO A 189 6.80 -15.12 9.28
CA PRO A 189 5.50 -15.75 9.47
C PRO A 189 5.03 -16.48 8.20
N ASP A 190 4.45 -17.67 8.40
CA ASP A 190 3.76 -18.41 7.34
C ASP A 190 2.25 -18.11 7.42
N ASN A 191 1.87 -17.00 6.79
CA ASN A 191 0.48 -16.55 6.77
C ASN A 191 -0.46 -17.59 6.13
N TYR A 192 0.05 -18.44 5.22
CA TYR A 192 -0.75 -19.47 4.57
C TYR A 192 -1.05 -20.62 5.52
N ALA A 193 -0.04 -21.14 6.23
CA ALA A 193 -0.24 -22.16 7.26
C ALA A 193 -1.14 -21.66 8.40
N GLU A 194 -0.98 -20.40 8.83
CA GLU A 194 -1.86 -19.78 9.83
C GLU A 194 -3.31 -19.66 9.33
N ALA A 195 -3.51 -19.27 8.07
CA ALA A 195 -4.84 -19.19 7.47
C ALA A 195 -5.52 -20.57 7.38
N LEU A 196 -4.80 -21.62 7.01
CA LEU A 196 -5.31 -23.00 7.04
C LEU A 196 -5.67 -23.45 8.45
N ALA A 197 -4.80 -23.17 9.44
CA ALA A 197 -5.04 -23.51 10.84
C ALA A 197 -6.27 -22.80 11.42
N SER A 198 -6.59 -21.60 10.92
CA SER A 198 -7.76 -20.82 11.36
C SER A 198 -9.11 -21.47 11.03
N LYS A 199 -9.17 -22.33 10.00
CA LYS A 199 -10.40 -22.95 9.47
C LYS A 199 -11.52 -21.95 9.11
N VAL A 200 -11.17 -20.68 8.89
CA VAL A 200 -12.12 -19.62 8.50
C VAL A 200 -12.53 -19.75 7.02
N PHE A 201 -11.61 -20.24 6.19
CA PHE A 201 -11.79 -20.41 4.75
C PHE A 201 -12.35 -21.79 4.44
N ILE A 202 -13.25 -21.87 3.47
CA ILE A 202 -13.66 -23.18 2.92
C ILE A 202 -12.50 -23.74 2.08
N VAL A 203 -12.39 -25.06 2.02
CA VAL A 203 -11.31 -25.75 1.28
C VAL A 203 -11.78 -26.30 -0.07
N GLU A 204 -13.09 -26.37 -0.28
CA GLU A 204 -13.71 -26.82 -1.53
C GLU A 204 -14.65 -25.75 -2.05
N TYR A 205 -14.71 -25.62 -3.37
CA TYR A 205 -15.55 -24.64 -4.04
C TYR A 205 -17.05 -24.97 -3.83
N ASP A 206 -17.78 -24.00 -3.25
CA ASP A 206 -19.22 -24.10 -3.04
C ASP A 206 -19.97 -23.30 -4.11
N LYS A 207 -20.52 -24.01 -5.10
CA LYS A 207 -21.29 -23.43 -6.21
C LYS A 207 -22.55 -22.67 -5.75
N ASP A 208 -23.08 -22.99 -4.57
CA ASP A 208 -24.28 -22.38 -4.02
C ASP A 208 -23.94 -21.15 -3.16
N ASN A 209 -22.65 -20.94 -2.83
CA ASN A 209 -22.16 -19.81 -2.05
C ASN A 209 -20.89 -19.17 -2.66
N LEU A 210 -21.02 -18.59 -3.85
CA LEU A 210 -19.94 -18.02 -4.66
C LEU A 210 -19.05 -16.97 -3.97
N HIS A 211 -19.54 -16.33 -2.92
CA HIS A 211 -18.83 -15.27 -2.20
C HIS A 211 -18.05 -15.77 -0.98
N ARG A 212 -18.09 -17.07 -0.67
CA ARG A 212 -17.31 -17.60 0.45
C ARG A 212 -15.82 -17.62 0.11
N PRO A 213 -14.96 -17.05 0.96
CA PRO A 213 -13.52 -17.11 0.77
C PRO A 213 -13.03 -18.57 0.77
N LEU A 214 -12.43 -18.98 -0.35
CA LEU A 214 -11.86 -20.30 -0.58
C LEU A 214 -10.34 -20.26 -0.38
N LEU A 215 -9.80 -21.21 0.36
CA LEU A 215 -8.37 -21.44 0.50
C LEU A 215 -8.10 -22.96 0.50
N PRO A 216 -7.78 -23.55 -0.67
CA PRO A 216 -7.43 -24.96 -0.77
C PRO A 216 -6.16 -25.25 0.04
N ALA A 217 -6.05 -26.41 0.67
CA ALA A 217 -4.88 -26.77 1.49
C ALA A 217 -3.62 -27.07 0.64
N ASP A 218 -3.83 -27.37 -0.63
CA ASP A 218 -2.85 -27.72 -1.64
C ASP A 218 -2.58 -26.58 -2.64
N LEU A 219 -2.97 -25.33 -2.33
CA LEU A 219 -2.80 -24.16 -3.21
C LEU A 219 -1.35 -23.97 -3.70
N LEU A 220 -0.37 -24.35 -2.87
CA LEU A 220 1.05 -24.22 -3.17
C LEU A 220 1.69 -25.53 -3.66
N ASP A 221 0.93 -26.64 -3.73
CA ASP A 221 1.40 -27.88 -4.36
C ASP A 221 1.36 -27.71 -5.89
N PRO A 222 2.45 -27.96 -6.63
CA PRO A 222 2.45 -27.94 -8.08
C PRO A 222 1.42 -28.88 -8.74
N LYS A 223 0.90 -29.86 -7.99
CA LYS A 223 -0.16 -30.80 -8.38
C LYS A 223 -1.48 -30.56 -7.64
N GLY A 224 -1.62 -29.39 -7.01
CA GLY A 224 -2.84 -28.99 -6.31
C GLY A 224 -4.07 -28.98 -7.22
N SER A 225 -5.23 -29.05 -6.58
CA SER A 225 -6.56 -29.17 -7.15
C SER A 225 -7.03 -28.01 -8.03
#